data_AF-A0A9X6YJ27-F1
#
_entry.id   AF-A0A9X6YJ27-F1
#
_cell.length_a   1.000
_cell.length_b   1.000
_cell.length_c   1.000
_cell.angle_alpha   90.00
_cell.angle_beta   90.00
_cell.angle_gamma   90.00
#
_symmetry.space_group_name_H-M   'P 1'
#
loop_
_entity.id
_entity.type
_entity.pdbx_description
1 polymer ?
#
loop_
_entity_poly.entity_id
_entity_poly.type
_entity_poly.pdbx_seq_one_letter_code
_entity_poly.pdbx_strand_id
1 'polypeptide(L)'
;STIQKAVRSSYRLDKVVEDAIDVLLGTSIAVIRTYQQQIKELEKSIKRIMAGLSQTLESIPGIGPVFAAGIIAEIGQIERFDDETKIAKYAGLYWRTHQSGRFTAENTSLSR
;
A
#
# COMPACT_ATOMS: atom_id res chain seq x y z
N SER A 1 -16.92 -3.31 -34.92
CA SER A 1 -16.82 -2.89 -33.51
C SER A 1 -16.47 -1.40 -33.44
N THR A 2 -16.70 -0.73 -32.30
CA THR A 2 -16.32 0.69 -32.09
C THR A 2 -14.83 0.93 -32.33
N ILE A 3 -13.99 -0.06 -32.01
CA ILE A 3 -12.54 -0.05 -32.25
C ILE A 3 -12.21 0.01 -33.75
N GLN A 4 -12.84 -0.82 -34.59
CA GLN A 4 -12.63 -0.76 -36.05
C GLN A 4 -13.04 0.57 -36.68
N LYS A 5 -14.08 1.23 -36.14
CA LYS A 5 -14.47 2.56 -36.60
C LYS A 5 -13.41 3.60 -36.23
N ALA A 6 -12.88 3.54 -35.00
CA ALA A 6 -11.82 4.44 -34.53
C ALA A 6 -10.51 4.30 -35.34
N VAL A 7 -10.10 3.07 -35.67
CA VAL A 7 -8.92 2.81 -36.52
C VAL A 7 -9.09 3.32 -37.95
N ARG A 8 -10.31 3.29 -38.49
CA ARG A 8 -10.58 3.85 -39.83
C ARG A 8 -10.60 5.37 -39.86
N SER A 9 -10.94 6.01 -38.74
CA SER A 9 -10.96 7.48 -38.60
C SER A 9 -9.64 8.08 -38.14
N SER A 10 -8.66 7.28 -37.71
CA SER A 10 -7.37 7.78 -37.25
C SER A 10 -6.49 8.22 -38.43
N TYR A 11 -5.74 9.30 -38.23
CA TYR A 11 -4.75 9.79 -39.18
C TYR A 11 -3.73 8.69 -39.50
N ARG A 12 -3.45 8.50 -40.80
CA ARG A 12 -2.41 7.57 -41.26
C ARG A 12 -1.06 8.25 -41.11
N LEU A 13 -0.17 7.64 -40.34
CA LEU A 13 1.19 8.11 -40.15
C LEU A 13 2.04 7.74 -41.38
N ASP A 14 3.13 8.46 -41.59
CA ASP A 14 4.17 8.03 -42.52
C ASP A 14 4.76 6.70 -42.01
N LYS A 15 5.08 5.79 -42.93
CA LYS A 15 5.42 4.39 -42.63
C LYS A 15 6.61 4.27 -41.68
N VAL A 16 7.57 5.18 -41.79
CA VAL A 16 8.76 5.25 -40.91
C VAL A 16 8.38 5.65 -39.47
N VAL A 17 7.36 6.48 -39.31
CA VAL A 17 6.89 6.94 -37.99
C VAL A 17 5.97 5.89 -37.36
N GLU A 18 5.19 5.18 -38.16
CA GLU A 18 4.35 4.06 -37.72
C GLU A 18 5.20 2.95 -37.07
N ASP A 19 6.26 2.49 -37.76
CA ASP A 19 7.14 1.43 -37.24
C ASP A 19 7.81 1.84 -35.90
N ALA A 20 8.25 3.09 -35.78
CA ALA A 20 8.88 3.59 -34.55
C ALA A 20 7.88 3.67 -33.38
N ILE A 21 6.65 4.13 -33.64
CA ILE A 21 5.58 4.21 -32.64
C ILE A 21 5.15 2.80 -32.20
N ASP A 22 5.01 1.86 -33.13
CA ASP A 22 4.64 0.48 -32.81
C ASP A 22 5.67 -0.19 -31.89
N VAL A 23 6.96 -0.01 -32.16
CA VAL A 23 8.04 -0.48 -31.28
C VAL A 23 7.95 0.18 -29.90
N LEU A 24 7.73 1.49 -29.84
CA LEU A 24 7.64 2.23 -28.57
C LEU A 24 6.43 1.80 -27.74
N LEU A 25 5.26 1.66 -28.36
CA LEU A 25 4.04 1.21 -27.71
C LEU A 25 4.16 -0.24 -27.26
N GLY A 26 4.70 -1.12 -28.12
CA GLY A 26 4.97 -2.52 -27.78
C GLY A 26 5.88 -2.66 -26.57
N THR A 27 6.97 -1.88 -26.55
CA THR A 27 7.91 -1.85 -25.42
C THR A 27 7.26 -1.33 -24.15
N SER A 28 6.47 -0.24 -24.25
CA SER A 28 5.77 0.33 -23.11
C SER A 28 4.76 -0.66 -22.50
N ILE A 29 4.00 -1.35 -23.34
CA ILE A 29 3.06 -2.39 -22.90
C ILE A 29 3.81 -3.56 -22.24
N ALA A 30 4.95 -3.97 -22.78
CA ALA A 30 5.77 -5.02 -22.19
C ALA A 30 6.26 -4.62 -20.79
N VAL A 31 6.74 -3.38 -20.62
CA VAL A 31 7.16 -2.86 -19.31
C VAL A 31 6.00 -2.84 -18.31
N ILE A 32 4.83 -2.36 -18.71
CA ILE A 32 3.64 -2.35 -17.85
C ILE A 32 3.28 -3.77 -17.40
N ARG A 33 3.30 -4.75 -18.31
CA ARG A 33 3.01 -6.15 -17.99
C ARG A 33 4.04 -6.74 -17.04
N THR A 34 5.32 -6.43 -17.23
CA THR A 34 6.39 -6.87 -16.32
C THR A 34 6.17 -6.31 -14.92
N TYR A 35 5.86 -5.02 -14.78
CA TYR A 35 5.56 -4.44 -13.46
C TYR A 35 4.33 -5.05 -12.82
N GLN A 36 3.26 -5.29 -13.58
CA GLN A 36 2.08 -5.98 -13.06
C GLN A 36 2.40 -7.39 -12.53
N GLN A 37 3.29 -8.11 -13.21
CA GLN A 37 3.73 -9.43 -12.77
C GLN A 37 4.59 -9.34 -11.50
N GLN A 38 5.54 -8.42 -11.45
CA GLN A 38 6.39 -8.20 -10.27
C GLN A 38 5.56 -7.81 -9.04
N ILE A 39 4.55 -6.94 -9.20
CA ILE A 39 3.63 -6.58 -8.11
C ILE A 39 2.95 -7.83 -7.54
N LYS A 40 2.42 -8.72 -8.40
CA LYS A 40 1.75 -9.96 -7.96
C LYS A 40 2.71 -10.90 -7.21
N GLU A 41 3.94 -11.00 -7.67
CA GLU A 41 4.97 -11.84 -7.03
C GLU A 41 5.36 -11.30 -5.65
N LEU A 42 5.47 -9.98 -5.52
CA LEU A 42 5.70 -9.31 -4.25
C LEU A 42 4.51 -9.49 -3.30
N GLU A 43 3.27 -9.29 -3.75
CA GLU A 43 2.07 -9.53 -2.95
C GLU A 43 2.00 -10.97 -2.43
N LYS A 44 2.32 -11.96 -3.28
CA LYS A 44 2.38 -13.37 -2.88
C LYS A 44 3.48 -13.61 -1.84
N SER A 45 4.63 -12.98 -2.00
CA SER A 45 5.74 -13.10 -1.05
C SER A 45 5.40 -12.48 0.30
N ILE A 46 4.78 -11.30 0.31
CA ILE A 46 4.31 -10.64 1.53
C ILE A 46 3.31 -11.55 2.26
N LYS A 47 2.29 -12.06 1.56
CA LYS A 47 1.30 -12.98 2.15
C LYS A 47 1.94 -14.21 2.80
N ARG A 48 2.94 -14.81 2.13
CA ARG A 48 3.66 -15.97 2.66
C ARG A 48 4.45 -15.66 3.92
N ILE A 49 5.13 -14.51 3.96
CA ILE A 49 5.89 -14.08 5.15
C ILE A 49 4.92 -13.78 6.30
N MET A 50 3.85 -13.03 6.01
CA MET A 50 2.82 -12.66 6.99
C MET A 50 2.11 -13.88 7.60
N ALA A 51 1.89 -14.94 6.83
CA ALA A 51 1.30 -16.19 7.34
C ALA A 51 2.14 -16.87 8.43
N GLY A 52 3.44 -16.57 8.52
CA GLY A 52 4.33 -17.08 9.57
C GLY A 52 4.40 -16.20 10.82
N LEU A 53 3.78 -15.01 10.79
CA LEU A 53 3.81 -14.04 11.90
C LEU A 53 2.47 -14.09 12.65
N SER A 54 2.53 -14.23 13.98
CA SER A 54 1.33 -14.06 14.81
C SER A 54 1.07 -12.57 14.99
N GLN A 55 -0.02 -12.06 14.40
CA GLN A 55 -0.44 -10.66 14.48
C GLN A 55 -1.97 -10.57 14.48
N THR A 56 -2.51 -9.42 14.92
CA THR A 56 -3.96 -9.15 14.96
C THR A 56 -4.42 -8.05 13.99
N LEU A 57 -3.50 -7.39 13.29
CA LEU A 57 -3.79 -6.31 12.32
C LEU A 57 -4.74 -6.76 11.20
N GLU A 58 -4.62 -7.99 10.72
CA GLU A 58 -5.52 -8.53 9.68
C GLU A 58 -6.94 -8.83 10.18
N SER A 59 -7.19 -8.79 11.50
CA SER A 59 -8.55 -8.89 12.05
C SER A 59 -9.38 -7.61 11.85
N ILE A 60 -8.72 -6.48 11.53
CA ILE A 60 -9.37 -5.19 11.29
C ILE A 60 -9.97 -5.20 9.88
N PRO A 61 -11.30 -5.01 9.73
CA PRO A 61 -11.94 -4.97 8.41
C PRO A 61 -11.29 -3.94 7.49
N GLY A 62 -10.90 -4.37 6.29
CA GLY A 62 -10.23 -3.52 5.30
C GLY A 62 -8.70 -3.51 5.37
N ILE A 63 -8.09 -4.09 6.42
CA ILE A 63 -6.64 -4.25 6.51
C ILE A 63 -6.24 -5.63 6.02
N GLY A 64 -5.73 -5.69 4.78
CA GLY A 64 -5.16 -6.92 4.22
C GLY A 64 -3.68 -7.11 4.57
N PRO A 65 -3.09 -8.28 4.21
CA PRO A 65 -1.73 -8.65 4.55
C PRO A 65 -0.66 -7.67 4.05
N VAL A 66 -0.88 -6.99 2.93
CA VAL A 66 0.05 -5.97 2.41
C VAL A 66 0.07 -4.73 3.31
N PHE A 67 -1.09 -4.25 3.76
CA PHE A 67 -1.18 -3.10 4.66
C PHE A 67 -0.69 -3.47 6.06
N ALA A 68 -1.04 -4.64 6.56
CA ALA A 68 -0.53 -5.15 7.83
C ALA A 68 1.00 -5.25 7.83
N ALA A 69 1.58 -5.81 6.77
CA ALA A 69 3.04 -5.86 6.59
C ALA A 69 3.67 -4.46 6.57
N GLY A 70 3.03 -3.50 5.90
CA GLY A 70 3.49 -2.11 5.87
C GLY A 70 3.51 -1.46 7.26
N ILE A 71 2.45 -1.65 8.05
CA ILE A 71 2.39 -1.15 9.44
C ILE A 71 3.49 -1.78 10.30
N ILE A 72 3.66 -3.11 10.21
CA ILE A 72 4.71 -3.81 10.95
C ILE A 72 6.10 -3.32 10.52
N ALA A 73 6.33 -3.13 9.23
CA ALA A 73 7.60 -2.65 8.71
C ALA A 73 7.92 -1.21 9.18
N GLU A 74 6.92 -0.34 9.28
CA GLU A 74 7.08 1.04 9.75
C GLU A 74 7.38 1.12 11.26
N ILE A 75 6.71 0.29 12.06
CA ILE A 75 6.96 0.17 13.49
C ILE A 75 8.32 -0.49 13.74
N GLY A 76 8.65 -1.52 12.96
CA GLY A 76 9.83 -2.35 13.13
C GLY A 76 9.75 -3.22 14.39
N GLN A 77 10.82 -3.24 15.18
CA GLN A 77 10.85 -3.93 16.47
C GLN A 77 9.95 -3.21 17.47
N ILE A 78 8.87 -3.88 17.90
CA ILE A 78 7.88 -3.32 18.82
C ILE A 78 8.49 -3.03 20.19
N GLU A 79 9.53 -3.79 20.57
CA GLU A 79 10.24 -3.72 21.85
C GLU A 79 10.97 -2.38 22.05
N ARG A 80 11.15 -1.58 20.99
CA ARG A 80 11.69 -0.22 21.11
C ARG A 80 10.74 0.74 21.83
N PHE A 81 9.48 0.35 22.01
CA PHE A 81 8.46 1.13 22.69
C PHE A 81 8.12 0.47 24.03
N ASP A 82 8.38 1.17 25.12
CA ASP A 82 8.08 0.66 26.47
C ASP A 82 6.57 0.52 26.74
N ASP A 83 5.72 1.23 26.00
CA ASP A 83 4.28 1.30 26.22
C ASP A 83 3.51 1.74 24.96
N GLU A 84 2.25 1.33 24.86
CA GLU A 84 1.33 1.68 23.75
C GLU A 84 1.17 3.19 23.52
N THR A 85 1.23 4.02 24.57
CA THR A 85 1.14 5.47 24.43
C THR A 85 2.31 6.05 23.65
N LYS A 86 3.49 5.39 23.68
CA LYS A 86 4.66 5.82 22.89
C LYS A 86 4.50 5.47 21.42
N ILE A 87 3.89 4.32 21.11
CA ILE A 87 3.54 3.92 19.74
C ILE A 87 2.51 4.90 19.17
N ALA A 88 1.47 5.21 19.94
CA ALA A 88 0.48 6.20 19.55
C ALA A 88 1.13 7.56 19.22
N LYS A 89 1.99 8.06 20.13
CA LYS A 89 2.71 9.33 19.92
C LYS A 89 3.61 9.28 18.68
N TYR A 90 4.26 8.16 18.42
CA TYR A 90 5.05 7.95 17.21
C TYR A 90 4.19 8.03 15.94
N ALA A 91 2.98 7.50 15.98
CA ALA A 91 1.99 7.64 14.91
C ALA A 91 1.32 9.03 14.87
N GLY A 92 1.75 9.99 15.69
CA GLY A 92 1.17 11.34 15.79
C GLY A 92 -0.15 11.40 16.56
N LEU A 93 -0.56 10.32 17.21
CA LEU A 93 -1.76 10.24 18.03
C LEU A 93 -1.38 10.47 19.50
N TYR A 94 -2.00 11.44 20.17
CA TYR A 94 -1.76 11.61 21.60
C TYR A 94 -3.07 11.85 22.37
N TRP A 95 -3.10 11.29 23.58
CA TRP A 95 -4.20 11.45 24.52
C TRP A 95 -3.75 12.34 25.67
N ARG A 96 -4.60 13.30 26.08
CA ARG A 96 -4.32 14.13 27.25
C ARG A 96 -4.57 13.33 28.52
N THR A 97 -3.53 12.85 29.19
CA THR A 97 -3.72 12.17 30.47
C THR A 97 -4.31 13.14 31.51
N HIS A 98 -5.60 13.01 31.83
CA HIS A 98 -6.21 13.68 32.97
C HIS A 98 -6.04 12.78 34.20
N GLN A 99 -5.01 13.05 35.00
CA GLN A 99 -4.80 12.39 36.28
C GLN A 99 -5.19 13.36 37.41
N SER A 100 -6.36 13.15 38.02
CA SER A 100 -6.77 13.88 39.23
C SER A 100 -6.54 13.00 40.46
N GLY A 101 -5.38 13.18 41.10
CA GLY A 101 -5.05 12.66 42.44
C GLY A 101 -4.95 11.14 42.61
N ARG A 102 -6.04 10.39 42.32
CA ARG A 102 -6.17 8.94 42.51
C ARG A 102 -6.91 8.22 41.36
N PHE A 103 -7.37 8.94 40.34
CA PHE A 103 -8.08 8.38 39.19
C PHE A 103 -7.35 8.68 37.89
N THR A 104 -7.08 7.64 37.11
CA THR A 104 -6.60 7.71 35.72
C THR A 104 -7.77 7.38 34.82
N ALA A 105 -8.24 8.36 34.04
CA ALA A 105 -9.29 8.12 33.06
C ALA A 105 -8.73 7.33 31.88
N GLU A 106 -9.25 6.12 31.63
CA GLU A 106 -8.88 5.29 30.47
C GLU A 106 -9.43 5.86 29.15
N ASN A 107 -10.56 6.57 29.22
CA ASN A 107 -11.18 7.22 28.07
C ASN A 107 -10.84 8.71 28.06
N THR A 108 -9.86 9.09 27.25
CA THR A 108 -9.58 10.50 26.99
C THR A 108 -9.87 10.85 25.52
N SER A 109 -10.19 12.10 25.23
CA SER A 109 -10.35 12.57 23.85
C SER A 109 -9.02 12.48 23.09
N LEU A 110 -9.06 11.84 21.92
CA LEU A 110 -7.95 11.83 20.98
C LEU A 110 -7.67 13.27 20.55
N SER A 111 -6.43 13.72 20.77
CA SER A 111 -5.94 14.98 20.23
C SER A 111 -5.10 14.68 18.99
N ARG A 112 -5.32 15.46 17.93
CA ARG A 112 -4.63 15.35 16.64
C ARG A 112 -3.69 16.55 16.46
#